data_AF-Q0URE0-F1
#
_entry.id   AF-Q0URE0-F1
#
_cell.length_a   1.000
_cell.length_b   1.000
_cell.length_c   1.000
_cell.angle_alpha   90.00
_cell.angle_beta   90.00
_cell.angle_gamma   90.00
#
_symmetry.space_group_name_H-M   'P 1'
#
loop_
_entity.id
_entity.type
_entity.pdbx_description
1 polymer ?
#
loop_
_entity_poly.entity_id
_entity_poly.type
_entity_poly.pdbx_seq_one_letter_code
_entity_poly.pdbx_strand_id
1 'polypeptide(L)'
;MQFTTITAILASAVLASAGPLDARQTATRSVVGTFFTNKNGCNPPSTGVSFTFVQGTPGACQNLAVPVNGAITDTNFTNNNLTRTIRFYNKPCNQLGSANFFDVTPLNGAPEPVPDCKSQLVVSYSTI
;
A
#
# COMPACT_ATOMS: atom_id res chain seq x y z
N MET A 1 -2.91 80.85 -3.73
CA MET A 1 -3.25 80.44 -2.35
C MET A 1 -3.54 78.94 -2.43
N GLN A 2 -2.64 78.10 -1.91
CA GLN A 2 -2.76 77.39 -0.62
C GLN A 2 -4.03 76.51 -0.55
N PHE A 3 -3.90 75.17 -0.64
CA PHE A 3 -3.64 74.20 0.46
C PHE A 3 -4.86 74.12 1.44
N THR A 4 -5.37 73.00 1.95
CA THR A 4 -4.84 71.69 2.43
C THR A 4 -5.90 70.55 2.24
N THR A 5 -5.78 69.25 2.58
CA THR A 5 -4.68 68.24 2.72
C THR A 5 -5.26 66.80 2.78
N ILE A 6 -4.58 65.83 2.14
CA ILE A 6 -4.24 64.46 2.62
C ILE A 6 -5.35 63.53 3.18
N THR A 7 -5.58 62.38 2.50
CA THR A 7 -5.77 60.95 2.97
C THR A 7 -6.42 60.10 1.84
N ALA A 8 -6.35 58.75 1.76
CA ALA A 8 -5.45 57.73 2.32
C ALA A 8 -5.51 56.37 1.53
N ILE A 9 -4.47 55.54 1.74
CA ILE A 9 -4.35 54.04 1.87
C ILE A 9 -5.69 53.25 1.77
N LEU A 10 -5.87 52.09 1.09
CA LEU A 10 -5.15 50.79 1.06
C LEU A 10 -5.13 50.21 -0.39
N ALA A 11 -4.03 49.66 -0.91
CA ALA A 11 -3.29 48.45 -0.54
C ALA A 11 -3.94 47.12 -1.03
N SER A 12 -3.21 46.50 -1.96
CA SER A 12 -3.45 45.30 -2.78
C SER A 12 -4.04 44.06 -2.11
N ALA A 13 -4.86 43.32 -2.87
CA ALA A 13 -5.06 41.89 -2.68
C ALA A 13 -5.09 41.18 -4.05
N VAL A 14 -3.95 40.57 -4.45
CA VAL A 14 -3.91 39.67 -5.60
C VAL A 14 -4.56 38.36 -5.15
N LEU A 15 -5.76 38.07 -5.67
CA LEU A 15 -6.39 36.76 -5.51
C LEU A 15 -5.64 35.74 -6.37
N ALA A 16 -4.50 35.29 -5.86
CA ALA A 16 -3.90 34.05 -6.29
C ALA A 16 -4.88 32.91 -5.96
N SER A 17 -5.66 32.50 -6.95
CA SER A 17 -6.51 31.32 -6.87
C SER A 17 -5.63 30.07 -6.86
N ALA A 18 -5.00 29.81 -5.72
CA ALA A 18 -4.51 28.51 -5.34
C ALA A 18 -5.72 27.59 -5.12
N GLY A 19 -6.35 27.19 -6.22
CA GLY A 19 -7.26 26.06 -6.21
C GLY A 19 -6.51 24.87 -5.63
N PRO A 20 -7.14 24.07 -4.74
CA PRO A 20 -6.46 22.92 -4.16
C PRO A 20 -5.96 22.02 -5.29
N LEU A 21 -4.69 21.56 -5.20
CA LEU A 21 -4.12 20.55 -6.09
C LEU A 21 -4.72 19.15 -5.80
N ASP A 22 -6.05 19.06 -5.74
CA ASP A 22 -6.84 17.84 -5.48
C ASP A 22 -6.95 16.95 -6.74
N ALA A 23 -5.86 16.92 -7.50
CA ALA A 23 -5.68 16.10 -8.69
C ALA A 23 -4.25 15.57 -8.85
N ARG A 24 -3.37 15.72 -7.84
CA ARG A 24 -2.31 14.71 -7.65
C ARG A 24 -2.98 13.45 -7.13
N GLN A 25 -3.46 12.62 -8.07
CA GLN A 25 -3.77 11.22 -7.84
C GLN A 25 -2.55 10.59 -7.17
N THR A 26 -2.56 10.53 -5.85
CA THR A 26 -1.51 9.88 -5.08
C THR A 26 -1.75 8.40 -5.28
N ALA A 27 -1.13 7.84 -6.31
CA ALA A 27 -1.28 6.44 -6.68
C ALA A 27 -1.18 5.58 -5.43
N THR A 28 -2.31 4.97 -5.05
CA THR A 28 -2.45 4.27 -3.77
C THR A 28 -1.33 3.25 -3.69
N ARG A 29 -0.46 3.42 -2.70
CA ARG A 29 0.71 2.56 -2.53
C ARG A 29 0.20 1.20 -2.10
N SER A 30 0.45 0.18 -2.90
CA SER A 30 -0.14 -1.13 -2.75
C SER A 30 0.69 -2.23 -3.39
N VAL A 31 0.33 -3.46 -3.03
CA VAL A 31 0.73 -4.68 -3.74
C VAL A 31 -0.48 -5.59 -3.87
N VAL A 32 -0.59 -6.31 -4.99
CA VAL A 32 -1.65 -7.29 -5.22
C VAL A 32 -1.11 -8.68 -4.86
N GLY A 33 -1.68 -9.34 -3.85
CA GLY A 33 -1.39 -10.74 -3.56
C GLY A 33 -2.50 -11.63 -4.12
N THR A 34 -2.14 -12.66 -4.87
CA THR A 34 -3.06 -13.70 -5.38
C THR A 34 -2.88 -14.96 -4.57
N PHE A 35 -3.96 -15.39 -3.93
CA PHE A 35 -3.98 -16.48 -2.95
C PHE A 35 -4.52 -17.76 -3.57
N PHE A 36 -3.80 -18.86 -3.37
CA PHE A 36 -4.16 -20.18 -3.88
C PHE A 36 -4.37 -21.16 -2.72
N THR A 37 -5.37 -22.03 -2.85
CA THR A 37 -5.66 -23.13 -1.90
C THR A 37 -5.12 -24.49 -2.38
N ASN A 38 -4.60 -24.54 -3.61
CA ASN A 38 -4.02 -25.73 -4.22
C ASN A 38 -2.51 -25.72 -4.05
N LYS A 39 -1.92 -26.85 -3.66
CA LYS A 39 -0.46 -27.02 -3.62
C LYS A 39 0.12 -26.89 -5.04
N ASN A 40 1.13 -26.05 -5.21
CA ASN A 40 1.66 -25.59 -6.50
C ASN A 40 0.76 -24.53 -7.19
N GLY A 41 0.04 -23.72 -6.41
CA GLY A 41 -0.93 -22.75 -6.94
C GLY A 41 -0.36 -21.73 -7.91
N CYS A 42 0.95 -21.46 -7.81
CA CYS A 42 1.71 -20.60 -8.71
C CYS A 42 2.22 -21.29 -10.00
N ASN A 43 2.18 -22.63 -10.11
CA ASN A 43 2.77 -23.35 -11.24
C ASN A 43 2.11 -24.74 -11.51
N PRO A 44 1.22 -24.86 -12.51
CA PRO A 44 0.64 -23.77 -13.31
C PRO A 44 -0.27 -22.88 -12.45
N PRO A 45 -0.47 -21.59 -12.83
CA PRO A 45 -1.35 -20.70 -12.10
C PRO A 45 -2.78 -21.25 -12.07
N SER A 46 -3.22 -21.68 -10.89
CA SER A 46 -4.60 -22.14 -10.66
C SER A 46 -5.53 -20.94 -10.44
N THR A 47 -6.85 -21.17 -10.33
CA THR A 47 -7.81 -20.10 -10.00
C THR A 47 -7.58 -19.61 -8.56
N GLY A 48 -6.71 -18.61 -8.40
CA GLY A 48 -6.49 -17.90 -7.15
C GLY A 48 -7.43 -16.71 -6.97
N VAL A 49 -7.50 -16.18 -5.74
CA VAL A 49 -8.27 -14.97 -5.43
C VAL A 49 -7.29 -13.84 -5.13
N SER A 50 -7.39 -12.72 -5.86
CA SER A 50 -6.48 -11.58 -5.72
C SER A 50 -7.01 -10.52 -4.75
N PHE A 51 -6.13 -10.02 -3.87
CA PHE A 51 -6.38 -8.91 -2.95
C PHE A 51 -5.34 -7.83 -3.10
N THR A 52 -5.80 -6.57 -3.06
CA THR A 52 -4.93 -5.40 -3.05
C THR A 52 -4.68 -4.98 -1.60
N PHE A 53 -3.43 -5.08 -1.17
CA PHE A 53 -2.99 -4.59 0.14
C PHE A 53 -2.55 -3.14 0.02
N VAL A 54 -3.20 -2.24 0.74
CA VAL A 54 -2.86 -0.82 0.76
C VAL A 54 -1.84 -0.57 1.86
N GLN A 55 -0.75 0.12 1.49
CA GLN A 55 0.29 0.57 2.41
C GLN A 55 -0.26 1.68 3.31
N GLY A 56 -0.59 1.34 4.55
CA GLY A 56 -1.03 2.27 5.58
C GLY A 56 0.10 2.98 6.34
N THR A 57 -0.24 3.50 7.51
CA THR A 57 0.68 4.14 8.47
C THR A 57 1.68 3.13 9.03
N PRO A 58 3.01 3.40 9.02
CA PRO A 58 4.01 2.49 9.58
C PRO A 58 3.70 2.09 11.02
N GLY A 59 3.95 0.82 11.34
CA GLY A 59 3.59 0.19 12.61
C GLY A 59 2.15 -0.30 12.69
N ALA A 60 1.26 0.10 11.77
CA ALA A 60 -0.09 -0.45 11.73
C ALA A 60 -0.09 -1.90 11.23
N CYS A 61 -0.74 -2.79 11.99
CA CYS A 61 -1.07 -4.15 11.57
C CYS A 61 -2.56 -4.26 11.26
N GLN A 62 -2.91 -5.04 10.24
CA GLN A 62 -4.28 -5.35 9.86
C GLN A 62 -4.44 -6.87 9.65
N ASN A 63 -5.48 -7.44 10.25
CA ASN A 63 -5.88 -8.83 9.99
C ASN A 63 -6.47 -8.94 8.58
N LEU A 64 -6.17 -10.03 7.88
CA LEU A 64 -6.68 -10.27 6.54
C LEU A 64 -7.98 -11.06 6.57
N ALA A 65 -9.01 -10.48 5.95
CA ALA A 65 -10.21 -11.18 5.55
C ALA A 65 -10.09 -11.60 4.08
N VAL A 66 -9.19 -12.55 3.78
CA VAL A 66 -9.16 -13.20 2.45
C VAL A 66 -10.33 -14.20 2.39
N PRO A 67 -11.35 -14.02 1.54
CA PRO A 67 -12.49 -14.90 1.39
C PRO A 67 -12.14 -16.11 0.51
N VAL A 68 -11.04 -16.79 0.84
CA VAL A 68 -10.69 -18.10 0.28
C VAL A 68 -11.29 -19.18 1.15
N ASN A 69 -11.98 -20.13 0.53
CA ASN A 69 -12.63 -21.23 1.24
C ASN A 69 -11.66 -22.42 1.32
N GLY A 70 -10.74 -22.37 2.29
CA GLY A 70 -9.69 -23.36 2.49
C GLY A 70 -8.39 -22.77 3.05
N ALA A 71 -7.42 -23.63 3.34
CA ALA A 71 -6.09 -23.17 3.74
C ALA A 71 -5.33 -22.61 2.53
N ILE A 72 -4.80 -21.40 2.65
CA ILE A 72 -3.85 -20.83 1.67
C ILE A 72 -2.58 -21.69 1.71
N THR A 73 -2.23 -22.26 0.56
CA THR A 73 -0.97 -22.97 0.35
C THR A 73 0.10 -22.02 -0.15
N ASP A 74 -0.23 -21.26 -1.21
CA ASP A 74 0.70 -20.43 -1.96
C ASP A 74 0.11 -19.03 -2.17
N THR A 75 0.97 -18.00 -2.16
CA THR A 75 0.60 -16.61 -2.46
C THR A 75 1.59 -16.00 -3.44
N ASN A 76 1.12 -15.40 -4.52
CA ASN A 76 1.94 -14.68 -5.50
C ASN A 76 1.71 -13.16 -5.42
N PHE A 77 2.76 -12.36 -5.33
CA PHE A 77 2.67 -10.90 -5.26
C PHE A 77 3.04 -10.25 -6.59
N THR A 78 2.14 -9.39 -7.10
CA THR A 78 2.29 -8.64 -8.36
C THR A 78 1.85 -7.19 -8.18
N ASN A 79 2.07 -6.33 -9.18
CA ASN A 79 1.64 -4.93 -9.17
C ASN A 79 2.11 -4.15 -7.92
N ASN A 80 3.35 -4.38 -7.51
CA ASN A 80 3.98 -3.75 -6.36
C ASN A 80 4.45 -2.33 -6.70
N ASN A 81 3.80 -1.31 -6.15
CA ASN A 81 4.21 0.09 -6.29
C ASN A 81 4.59 0.73 -4.94
N LEU A 82 4.91 -0.11 -3.94
CA LEU A 82 5.19 0.26 -2.56
C LEU A 82 6.37 1.23 -2.44
N THR A 83 6.37 2.03 -1.37
CA THR A 83 7.47 2.94 -1.01
C THR A 83 8.22 2.52 0.25
N ARG A 84 7.72 1.51 0.96
CA ARG A 84 8.38 0.83 2.09
C ARG A 84 8.03 -0.65 2.08
N THR A 85 8.69 -1.43 2.92
CA THR A 85 8.39 -2.86 3.07
C THR A 85 7.04 -3.08 3.74
N ILE A 86 6.26 -4.03 3.23
CA ILE A 86 5.12 -4.62 3.93
C ILE A 86 5.52 -6.02 4.38
N ARG A 87 5.26 -6.34 5.65
CA ARG A 87 5.49 -7.65 6.25
C ARG A 87 4.18 -8.41 6.34
N PHE A 88 4.16 -9.65 5.86
CA PHE A 88 3.00 -10.54 5.90
C PHE A 88 3.25 -11.69 6.87
N TYR A 89 2.25 -12.06 7.67
CA TYR A 89 2.37 -13.03 8.75
C TYR A 89 1.34 -14.16 8.63
N ASN A 90 1.69 -15.37 9.09
CA ASN A 90 0.74 -16.48 9.23
C ASN A 90 -0.08 -16.45 10.54
N LYS A 91 -0.02 -15.35 11.31
CA LYS A 91 -0.72 -15.12 12.57
C LYS A 91 -1.53 -13.82 12.52
N PRO A 92 -2.60 -13.68 13.33
CA PRO A 92 -3.29 -12.42 13.52
C PRO A 92 -2.42 -11.38 14.26
N CYS A 93 -2.79 -10.10 14.15
CA CYS A 93 -2.02 -8.96 14.69
C CYS A 93 -1.76 -8.98 16.20
N ASN A 94 -2.58 -9.68 16.99
CA ASN A 94 -2.38 -9.86 18.43
C ASN A 94 -1.43 -11.02 18.79
N GLN A 95 -0.92 -11.74 17.78
CA GLN A 95 -0.04 -12.91 17.92
C GLN A 95 1.21 -12.79 17.02
N LEU A 96 1.59 -11.57 16.65
CA LEU A 96 2.83 -11.34 15.91
C LEU A 96 4.05 -11.71 16.76
N GLY A 97 5.04 -12.32 16.12
CA GLY A 97 6.32 -12.63 16.73
C GLY A 97 7.44 -12.61 15.69
N SER A 98 8.65 -12.96 16.11
CA SER A 98 9.86 -12.90 15.28
C SER A 98 10.00 -14.03 14.25
N ALA A 99 8.93 -14.78 13.96
CA ALA A 99 8.95 -15.96 13.10
C ALA A 99 7.67 -16.06 12.25
N ASN A 100 7.75 -16.80 11.13
CA ASN A 100 6.66 -17.06 10.20
C ASN A 100 6.09 -15.80 9.51
N PHE A 101 7.00 -14.97 9.01
CA PHE A 101 6.68 -13.83 8.17
C PHE A 101 7.54 -13.83 6.90
N PHE A 102 7.08 -13.11 5.89
CA PHE A 102 7.90 -12.71 4.76
C PHE A 102 7.69 -11.22 4.46
N ASP A 103 8.70 -10.62 3.85
CA ASP A 103 8.72 -9.20 3.50
C ASP A 103 8.52 -9.01 2.00
N VAL A 104 7.63 -8.10 1.64
CA VAL A 104 7.47 -7.58 0.28
C VAL A 104 8.03 -6.16 0.28
N THR A 105 9.21 -6.00 -0.30
CA THR A 105 9.94 -4.74 -0.39
C THR A 105 9.52 -3.92 -1.62
N PRO A 106 9.77 -2.61 -1.66
CA PRO A 106 9.58 -1.79 -2.86
C PRO A 106 10.35 -2.32 -4.07
N LEU A 107 9.77 -2.17 -5.27
CA LEU A 107 10.49 -2.33 -6.54
C LEU A 107 11.44 -1.15 -6.76
N ASN A 108 12.58 -1.15 -6.05
CA ASN A 108 13.65 -0.15 -6.17
C ASN A 108 14.47 -0.34 -7.46
N GLY A 109 13.81 -0.31 -8.63
CA GLY A 109 14.43 -0.45 -9.95
C GLY A 109 14.99 -1.84 -10.28
N ALA A 110 14.85 -2.82 -9.38
CA ALA A 110 15.17 -4.21 -9.68
C ALA A 110 14.14 -4.78 -10.69
N PRO A 111 14.57 -5.52 -11.72
CA PRO A 111 13.64 -6.36 -12.48
C PRO A 111 13.00 -7.36 -11.51
N GLU A 112 11.71 -7.65 -11.67
CA GLU A 112 11.00 -8.55 -10.76
C GLU A 112 11.77 -9.87 -10.60
N PRO A 113 12.03 -10.34 -9.36
CA PRO A 113 12.17 -11.76 -9.18
C PRO A 113 10.83 -12.39 -9.59
N VAL A 114 10.88 -13.12 -10.69
CA VAL A 114 9.86 -14.04 -11.24
C VAL A 114 8.85 -14.44 -10.14
N PRO A 115 7.54 -14.22 -10.36
CA PRO A 115 6.48 -14.13 -9.34
C PRO A 115 6.82 -14.81 -8.02
N ASP A 116 7.17 -14.00 -7.01
CA ASP A 116 7.79 -14.43 -5.75
C ASP A 116 6.80 -15.20 -4.88
N CYS A 117 6.55 -16.45 -5.29
CA CYS A 117 5.55 -17.34 -4.75
C CYS A 117 5.92 -17.77 -3.33
N LYS A 118 5.21 -17.20 -2.35
CA LYS A 118 5.38 -17.55 -0.93
C LYS A 118 4.45 -18.70 -0.60
N SER A 119 5.02 -19.87 -0.34
CA SER A 119 4.28 -21.03 0.19
C SER A 119 4.04 -20.84 1.70
N GLN A 120 3.13 -19.92 2.04
CA GLN A 120 2.77 -19.59 3.41
C GLN A 120 1.32 -19.11 3.50
N LEU A 121 0.59 -19.63 4.49
CA LEU A 121 -0.68 -19.05 4.93
C LEU A 121 -0.46 -17.60 5.39
N VAL A 122 -1.33 -16.68 4.98
CA VAL A 122 -1.32 -15.28 5.42
C VAL A 122 -2.60 -14.96 6.17
N VAL A 123 -2.46 -14.42 7.38
CA VAL A 123 -3.56 -14.10 8.31
C VAL A 123 -3.54 -12.62 8.72
N SER A 124 -2.39 -11.95 8.66
CA SER A 124 -2.28 -10.50 8.83
C SER A 124 -1.11 -9.92 8.03
N TYR A 125 -1.07 -8.60 7.97
CA TYR A 125 0.08 -7.84 7.47
C TYR A 125 0.31 -6.60 8.31
N SER A 126 1.55 -6.12 8.34
CA SER A 126 1.90 -4.81 8.90
C SER A 126 2.82 -4.04 7.96
N THR A 127 2.73 -2.71 8.03
CA THR A 127 3.73 -1.83 7.42
C THR A 127 4.87 -1.63 8.41
N ILE A 128 6.11 -1.77 7.94
CA ILE A 128 7.32 -1.54 8.74
C ILE A 128 8.05 -0.25 8.34
#